data_AF-A0A0C2Z1Q3-F1
#
_entry.id   AF-A0A0C2Z1Q3-F1
#
_cell.length_a   1.000
_cell.length_b   1.000
_cell.length_c   1.000
_cell.angle_alpha   90.00
_cell.angle_beta   90.00
_cell.angle_gamma   90.00
#
_symmetry.space_group_name_H-M   'P 1'
#
loop_
_entity.id
_entity.type
_entity.pdbx_description
1 polymer ?
#
loop_
_entity_poly.entity_id
_entity_poly.type
_entity_poly.pdbx_seq_one_letter_code
_entity_poly.pdbx_strand_id
1 'polypeptide(L)'
;MHTSSRTCSTNCIDRGATKLDKVTSAYTAIRRPTATSFVVGSRDQRNRYEFNAPGFEDIQEGDNISPERLSELGKSMEEGWDLPWNNSARDDIKRALDML
;
A
#
# COMPACT_ATOMS: atom_id res chain seq x y z
N MET A 1 -58.16 15.01 -9.15
CA MET A 1 -57.24 13.87 -8.91
C MET A 1 -56.17 13.88 -9.99
N HIS A 2 -54.96 14.34 -9.66
CA HIS A 2 -53.78 14.24 -10.53
C HIS A 2 -52.63 13.76 -9.66
N THR A 3 -52.36 12.46 -9.68
CA THR A 3 -51.15 11.88 -9.10
C THR A 3 -50.03 12.02 -10.11
N SER A 4 -49.13 12.99 -9.86
CA SER A 4 -47.86 13.12 -10.55
C SER A 4 -46.96 11.95 -10.17
N SER A 5 -46.83 10.98 -11.09
CA SER A 5 -45.96 9.83 -10.96
C SER A 5 -44.49 10.27 -11.03
N ARG A 6 -43.75 10.02 -9.95
CA ARG A 6 -42.30 10.24 -9.86
C ARG A 6 -41.58 9.26 -10.79
N THR A 7 -41.17 9.69 -11.97
CA THR A 7 -40.18 8.98 -12.79
C THR A 7 -38.77 9.45 -12.44
N CYS A 8 -38.24 9.03 -11.30
CA CYS A 8 -36.79 8.85 -11.11
C CYS A 8 -36.65 7.49 -10.43
N SER A 9 -36.34 6.45 -11.20
CA SER A 9 -36.07 5.15 -10.58
C SER A 9 -35.00 4.35 -11.31
N THR A 10 -34.91 4.39 -12.65
CA THR A 10 -33.87 3.60 -13.34
C THR A 10 -32.61 4.41 -13.67
N ASN A 11 -32.76 5.56 -14.36
CA ASN A 11 -31.62 6.40 -14.79
C ASN A 11 -30.78 6.98 -13.65
N CYS A 12 -31.38 7.17 -12.46
CA CYS A 12 -30.71 7.73 -11.30
C CYS A 12 -29.77 6.70 -10.64
N ILE A 13 -30.20 5.42 -10.60
CA ILE A 13 -29.46 4.32 -9.99
C ILE A 13 -28.30 3.88 -10.89
N ASP A 14 -28.53 3.74 -12.20
CA ASP A 14 -27.48 3.34 -13.16
C ASP A 14 -26.34 4.36 -13.25
N ARG A 15 -26.65 5.66 -13.19
CA ARG A 15 -25.63 6.72 -13.11
C ARG A 15 -24.85 6.71 -11.79
N GLY A 16 -25.51 6.33 -10.69
CA GLY A 16 -24.86 6.18 -9.38
C GLY A 16 -23.88 5.00 -9.37
N ALA A 17 -24.32 3.84 -9.88
CA ALA A 17 -23.50 2.65 -10.03
C ALA A 17 -22.28 2.92 -10.92
N THR A 18 -22.49 3.52 -12.11
CA THR A 18 -21.40 3.85 -13.04
C THR A 18 -20.38 4.81 -12.44
N LYS A 19 -20.79 5.76 -11.58
CA LYS A 19 -19.88 6.66 -10.88
C LYS A 19 -19.08 5.94 -9.80
N LEU A 20 -19.72 5.06 -9.04
CA LEU A 20 -19.05 4.26 -8.01
C LEU A 20 -18.01 3.31 -8.61
N ASP A 21 -18.31 2.71 -9.75
CA ASP A 21 -17.37 1.82 -10.46
C ASP A 21 -16.11 2.56 -10.90
N LYS A 22 -16.26 3.79 -11.41
CA LYS A 22 -15.13 4.66 -11.79
C LYS A 22 -14.27 5.01 -10.57
N VAL A 23 -14.89 5.44 -9.47
CA VAL A 23 -14.18 5.76 -8.22
C VAL A 23 -13.44 4.55 -7.67
N THR A 24 -14.09 3.38 -7.64
CA THR A 24 -13.50 2.15 -7.12
C THR A 24 -12.36 1.66 -8.01
N SER A 25 -12.48 1.83 -9.32
CA SER A 25 -11.43 1.49 -10.29
C SER A 25 -10.21 2.41 -10.12
N ALA A 26 -10.41 3.72 -10.01
CA ALA A 26 -9.35 4.69 -9.76
C ALA A 26 -8.64 4.41 -8.42
N TYR A 27 -9.41 4.19 -7.35
CA TYR A 27 -8.86 3.79 -6.05
C TYR A 27 -8.02 2.52 -6.17
N THR A 28 -8.56 1.48 -6.81
CA THR A 28 -7.88 0.19 -6.95
C THR A 28 -6.58 0.33 -7.73
N ALA A 29 -6.59 1.06 -8.84
CA ALA A 29 -5.42 1.28 -9.68
C ALA A 29 -4.28 1.99 -8.92
N ILE A 30 -4.61 2.95 -8.06
CA ILE A 30 -3.62 3.72 -7.28
C ILE A 30 -3.15 2.98 -6.03
N ARG A 31 -4.08 2.40 -5.26
CA ARG A 31 -3.78 1.89 -3.92
C ARG A 31 -3.33 0.43 -3.89
N ARG A 32 -3.75 -0.40 -4.85
CA ARG A 32 -3.34 -1.82 -4.88
C ARG A 32 -1.83 -2.00 -5.04
N PRO A 33 -1.13 -1.27 -5.95
CA PRO A 33 0.32 -1.40 -6.06
C PRO A 33 1.03 -1.04 -4.75
N THR A 34 0.72 0.11 -4.17
CA THR A 34 1.29 0.56 -2.89
C THR A 34 1.02 -0.43 -1.76
N ALA A 35 -0.20 -0.93 -1.62
CA ALA A 35 -0.56 -1.93 -0.62
C ALA A 35 0.23 -3.24 -0.81
N THR A 36 0.46 -3.66 -2.06
CA THR A 36 1.27 -4.84 -2.36
C THR A 36 2.71 -4.63 -1.93
N SER A 37 3.29 -3.46 -2.21
CA SER A 37 4.64 -3.11 -1.76
C SER A 37 4.77 -3.11 -0.23
N PHE A 38 3.75 -2.66 0.51
CA PHE A 38 3.74 -2.76 1.98
C PHE A 38 3.75 -4.20 2.50
N VAL A 39 3.01 -5.11 1.85
CA VAL A 39 2.99 -6.52 2.23
C VAL A 39 4.37 -7.16 2.02
N VAL A 40 5.01 -6.87 0.89
CA VAL A 40 6.38 -7.36 0.60
C VAL A 40 7.36 -6.75 1.59
N GLY A 41 7.38 -5.43 1.76
CA GLY A 41 8.29 -4.74 2.67
C GLY A 41 8.15 -5.22 4.12
N SER A 42 6.94 -5.55 4.57
CA SER A 42 6.71 -6.12 5.91
C SER A 42 7.35 -7.49 6.10
N ARG A 43 7.33 -8.34 5.06
CA ARG A 43 8.02 -9.66 5.08
C ARG A 43 9.53 -9.46 5.08
N ASP A 44 10.04 -8.53 4.29
CA ASP A 44 11.46 -8.23 4.23
C ASP A 44 11.97 -7.68 5.57
N GLN A 45 11.20 -6.80 6.23
CA GLN A 45 11.55 -6.31 7.57
C GLN A 45 11.56 -7.41 8.60
N ARG A 46 10.58 -8.33 8.57
CA ARG A 46 10.61 -9.52 9.41
C ARG A 46 11.90 -10.31 9.20
N ASN A 47 12.29 -10.56 7.95
CA ASN A 47 13.51 -11.30 7.64
C ASN A 47 14.75 -10.59 8.23
N ARG A 48 14.82 -9.26 8.16
CA ARG A 48 15.92 -8.50 8.78
C ARG A 48 15.93 -8.65 10.31
N TYR A 49 14.77 -8.58 10.96
CA TYR A 49 14.67 -8.71 12.43
C TYR A 49 15.01 -10.11 12.93
N GLU A 50 14.72 -11.14 12.13
CA GLU A 50 15.03 -12.53 12.44
C GLU A 50 16.42 -12.96 11.92
N PHE A 51 17.26 -12.02 11.46
CA PHE A 51 18.57 -12.30 10.82
C PHE A 51 18.49 -13.29 9.63
N ASN A 52 17.33 -13.40 9.00
CA ASN A 52 17.06 -14.23 7.83
C ASN A 52 17.14 -13.43 6.50
N ALA A 53 17.73 -12.23 6.53
CA ALA A 53 17.95 -11.43 5.35
C ALA A 53 19.18 -11.93 4.57
N PRO A 54 19.24 -11.71 3.24
CA PRO A 54 20.41 -12.06 2.44
C PRO A 54 21.72 -11.51 3.02
N GLY A 55 22.68 -12.40 3.27
CA GLY A 55 23.98 -12.07 3.85
C GLY A 55 24.03 -12.10 5.38
N PHE A 56 22.97 -12.55 6.05
CA PHE A 56 22.88 -12.67 7.51
C PHE A 56 22.41 -14.06 7.97
N GLU A 57 22.13 -14.98 7.04
CA GLU A 57 21.54 -16.30 7.32
C GLU A 57 22.47 -17.23 8.13
N ASP A 58 23.76 -16.89 8.22
CA ASP A 58 24.76 -17.60 9.00
C ASP A 58 24.69 -17.31 10.51
N ILE A 59 23.99 -16.24 10.92
CA ILE A 59 23.96 -15.79 12.31
C ILE A 59 23.08 -16.70 13.16
N GLN A 60 23.63 -17.18 14.27
CA GLN A 60 22.95 -17.97 15.29
C GLN A 60 22.92 -17.24 16.63
N GLU A 61 22.02 -17.69 17.51
CA GLU A 61 21.96 -17.17 18.88
C GLU A 61 23.28 -17.44 19.63
N GLY A 62 23.86 -16.40 20.20
CA GLY A 62 25.14 -16.45 20.91
C GLY A 62 26.37 -16.11 20.06
N ASP A 63 26.20 -15.89 18.75
CA ASP A 63 27.30 -15.48 17.89
C ASP A 63 27.80 -14.07 18.23
N ASN A 64 29.12 -13.88 18.13
CA ASN A 64 29.74 -12.57 18.22
C ASN A 64 29.77 -11.92 16.84
N ILE A 65 28.78 -11.08 16.56
CA ILE A 65 28.63 -10.39 15.27
C ILE A 65 29.50 -9.13 15.26
N SER A 66 30.21 -8.87 14.17
CA SER A 66 31.03 -7.66 14.07
C SER A 66 30.16 -6.39 14.05
N PRO A 67 30.66 -5.26 14.62
CA PRO A 67 29.94 -3.99 14.59
C PRO A 67 29.58 -3.53 13.16
N GLU A 68 30.44 -3.80 12.18
CA GLU A 68 30.24 -3.42 10.79
C GLU A 68 29.05 -4.16 10.18
N ARG A 69 28.95 -5.47 10.37
CA ARG A 69 27.80 -6.27 9.89
C ARG A 69 26.50 -5.82 10.55
N LEU A 70 26.52 -5.54 11.86
CA LEU A 70 25.35 -5.00 12.55
C LEU A 70 24.94 -3.63 12.01
N SER A 71 25.91 -2.77 11.67
CA SER A 71 25.64 -1.48 11.06
C SER A 71 25.02 -1.61 9.67
N GLU A 72 25.51 -2.54 8.84
CA GLU A 72 24.92 -2.83 7.53
C GLU A 72 23.48 -3.32 7.66
N LEU A 73 23.21 -4.25 8.58
CA LEU A 73 21.85 -4.72 8.85
C LEU A 73 20.95 -3.55 9.30
N GLY A 74 21.42 -2.73 10.24
CA GLY A 74 20.69 -1.56 10.73
C GLY A 74 20.33 -0.56 9.63
N LYS A 75 21.26 -0.26 8.71
CA LYS A 75 20.99 0.58 7.54
C LYS A 75 19.93 -0.04 6.63
N SER A 76 20.04 -1.34 6.35
CA SER A 76 19.05 -2.03 5.52
C SER A 76 17.65 -2.04 6.14
N MET A 77 17.55 -2.04 7.48
CA MET A 77 16.29 -1.91 8.20
C MET A 77 15.72 -0.48 8.07
N GLU A 78 16.57 0.54 8.18
CA GLU A 78 16.19 1.95 8.00
C GLU A 78 15.62 2.19 6.59
N GLU A 79 16.35 1.75 5.55
CA GLU A 79 15.92 1.84 4.15
C GLU A 79 14.58 1.12 3.91
N GLY A 80 14.33 0.00 4.61
CA GLY A 80 13.06 -0.72 4.55
C GLY A 80 11.83 0.11 4.99
N TRP A 81 12.03 1.21 5.72
CA TRP A 81 10.98 2.13 6.15
C TRP A 81 10.76 3.33 5.21
N ASP A 82 11.57 3.49 4.16
CA ASP A 82 11.48 4.64 3.25
C ASP A 82 10.11 4.76 2.58
N LEU A 83 9.57 3.64 2.08
CA LEU A 83 8.28 3.65 1.40
C LEU A 83 7.13 4.06 2.37
N PRO A 84 6.98 3.45 3.56
CA PRO A 84 6.01 3.94 4.56
C PRO A 84 6.12 5.42 4.90
N TRP A 85 7.33 5.95 5.05
CA TRP A 85 7.52 7.33 5.46
C TRP A 85 7.29 8.34 4.34
N ASN A 86 7.65 7.97 3.11
CA ASN A 86 7.58 8.87 1.97
C ASN A 86 6.30 8.70 1.13
N ASN A 87 5.44 7.72 1.44
CA ASN A 87 4.16 7.59 0.76
C ASN A 87 3.15 8.66 1.21
N SER A 88 2.62 9.42 0.25
CA SER A 88 1.67 10.52 0.48
C SER A 88 0.27 10.14 0.00
N ALA A 89 -0.64 9.96 0.96
CA ALA A 89 -2.06 9.74 0.66
C ALA A 89 -2.69 10.91 -0.13
N ARG A 90 -2.17 12.13 0.04
CA ARG A 90 -2.63 13.31 -0.69
C ARG A 90 -2.31 13.21 -2.18
N ASP A 91 -1.11 12.73 -2.51
CA ASP A 91 -0.71 12.54 -3.92
C ASP A 91 -1.47 11.37 -4.55
N ASP A 92 -1.73 10.31 -3.80
CA ASP A 92 -2.61 9.22 -4.24
C ASP A 92 -4.01 9.74 -4.59
N ILE A 93 -4.60 10.59 -3.74
CA ILE A 93 -5.91 11.21 -3.99
C ILE A 93 -5.88 12.05 -5.26
N LYS A 94 -4.84 12.89 -5.43
CA LYS A 94 -4.69 13.71 -6.65
C LYS A 94 -4.67 12.83 -7.90
N ARG A 95 -3.83 11.78 -7.92
CA ARG A 95 -3.75 10.85 -9.06
C ARG A 95 -5.07 10.12 -9.30
N ALA A 96 -5.81 9.75 -8.25
CA ALA A 96 -7.11 9.11 -8.39
C ALA A 96 -8.17 10.05 -8.97
N LEU A 97 -8.15 11.33 -8.59
CA LEU A 97 -9.06 12.35 -9.15
C LEU A 97 -8.77 12.63 -10.63
N ASP A 98 -7.50 12.61 -11.05
CA ASP A 98 -7.10 12.76 -12.45
C ASP A 98 -7.60 11.61 -13.36
N MET A 99 -8.09 10.50 -12.78
CA MET A 99 -8.64 9.34 -13.50
C MET A 99 -10.18 9.34 -13.66
N LEU A 100 -10.89 10.32 -13.08
CA LEU A 100 -12.37 10.39 -13.07
C LEU A 100 -12.96 11.30 -14.14
#